data_AF-A0A8S2NPZ3-F1
#
_entry.id   AF-A0A8S2NPZ3-F1
#
_cell.length_a   1.000
_cell.length_b   1.000
_cell.length_c   1.000
_cell.angle_alpha   90.00
_cell.angle_beta   90.00
_cell.angle_gamma   90.00
#
_symmetry.space_group_name_H-M   'P 1'
#
loop_
_entity.id
_entity.type
_entity.pdbx_description
1 polymer ?
#
loop_
_entity_poly.entity_id
_entity_poly.type
_entity_poly.pdbx_seq_one_letter_code
_entity_poly.pdbx_strand_id
1 'polypeptide(L)'
;MIDQNPKTYKNMTTRNIRLLALDLAETCSWKFHNYTPSAWETYWYSNIDKFQYEVCSTLAQPDQVNITINALNRIMYLQTTVFDRHIRTMPIDKQFSQIYYRQSCSNEEHNAMQLIEPLIGLIRDPLTMCPEISSVPSDLYLKGEYALQSKRFLLLAPSSPFQIRPFLSKDIAPLAPWLYSLGSKKILMDIGSSYFKSRNGNTAEIGTKWFYDYYKEKSIRFDRIIAYEFQKLETRRAWEELPDDVYPFYTFINVGVEEETGRFNPWTMIEAIANPEDYVVVKFDIDKPPLESALMKQLLDENSRARYLIDEFFFEKHVSDDRNSKEDKLKDSYELFTKLR
;
A
#
# COMPACT_ATOMS: atom_id res chain seq x y z
N MET A 1 29.33 19.85 -21.69
CA MET A 1 28.11 20.67 -21.67
C MET A 1 26.96 19.73 -21.95
N ILE A 2 26.25 19.30 -20.90
CA ILE A 2 25.05 18.48 -21.01
C ILE A 2 23.89 19.46 -21.10
N ASP A 3 23.21 19.43 -22.23
CA ASP A 3 22.09 20.29 -22.56
C ASP A 3 20.89 19.91 -21.67
N GLN A 4 20.73 20.60 -20.54
CA GLN A 4 19.58 20.47 -19.65
C GLN A 4 18.45 21.32 -20.20
N ASN A 5 17.75 20.80 -21.20
CA ASN A 5 16.52 21.40 -21.68
C ASN A 5 15.39 21.02 -20.70
N PRO A 6 14.81 21.96 -19.92
CA PRO A 6 13.76 21.64 -18.97
C PRO A 6 12.51 21.22 -19.76
N LYS A 7 12.20 19.93 -19.74
CA LYS A 7 10.91 19.44 -20.24
C LYS A 7 9.82 20.10 -19.38
N THR A 8 8.98 20.90 -19.99
CA THR A 8 7.75 21.41 -19.38
C THR A 8 6.79 20.23 -19.16
N TYR A 9 6.74 19.71 -17.94
CA TYR A 9 5.80 18.68 -17.51
C TYR A 9 4.44 19.31 -17.21
N LYS A 10 3.63 19.57 -18.24
CA LYS A 10 2.21 19.92 -18.04
C LYS A 10 1.35 18.65 -18.15
N ASN A 11 0.55 18.42 -17.11
CA ASN A 11 -0.59 17.48 -17.02
C ASN A 11 -0.28 15.98 -16.85
N MET A 12 0.52 15.59 -15.85
CA MET A 12 0.71 14.19 -15.43
C MET A 12 -0.22 13.70 -14.30
N THR A 13 -1.35 14.37 -14.04
CA THR A 13 -2.36 13.90 -13.07
C THR A 13 -3.23 12.75 -13.60
N THR A 14 -2.94 12.24 -14.80
CA THR A 14 -3.81 11.28 -15.51
C THR A 14 -3.03 10.02 -15.86
N ARG A 15 -3.52 8.86 -15.43
CA ARG A 15 -3.01 7.54 -15.82
C ARG A 15 -3.83 7.00 -17.00
N ASN A 16 -3.20 6.74 -18.14
CA ASN A 16 -3.88 6.33 -19.36
C ASN A 16 -3.88 4.79 -19.52
N ILE A 17 -4.63 4.10 -18.67
CA ILE A 17 -4.74 2.64 -18.75
C ILE A 17 -5.57 2.24 -19.98
N ARG A 18 -4.88 1.80 -21.04
CA ARG A 18 -5.51 1.18 -22.21
C ARG A 18 -6.04 -0.20 -21.84
N LEU A 19 -7.33 -0.28 -21.57
CA LEU A 19 -8.07 -1.55 -21.56
C LEU A 19 -8.27 -2.00 -23.01
N LEU A 20 -7.52 -3.02 -23.45
CA LEU A 20 -7.80 -3.71 -24.70
C LEU A 20 -9.02 -4.61 -24.52
N ALA A 21 -10.20 -3.99 -24.52
CA ALA A 21 -11.37 -4.68 -25.04
C ALA A 21 -11.09 -4.95 -26.52
N LEU A 22 -11.37 -6.18 -26.97
CA LEU A 22 -11.37 -6.55 -28.38
C LEU A 22 -12.18 -5.50 -29.17
N ASP A 23 -11.57 -5.03 -30.26
CA ASP A 23 -12.05 -4.03 -31.23
C ASP A 23 -12.00 -2.52 -30.85
N LEU A 24 -10.98 -1.88 -31.43
CA LEU A 24 -10.95 -0.54 -32.04
C LEU A 24 -11.53 0.68 -31.28
N ALA A 25 -10.59 1.57 -30.93
CA ALA A 25 -10.66 3.05 -31.03
C ALA A 25 -10.96 3.92 -29.79
N GLU A 26 -11.27 3.39 -28.61
CA GLU A 26 -11.38 4.24 -27.42
C GLU A 26 -10.28 3.98 -26.39
N THR A 27 -9.32 4.91 -26.28
CA THR A 27 -8.36 4.94 -25.18
C THR A 27 -9.08 5.45 -23.94
N CYS A 28 -9.64 4.54 -23.15
CA CYS A 28 -10.08 4.88 -21.81
C CYS A 28 -8.88 5.14 -20.89
N SER A 29 -9.07 5.92 -19.83
CA SER A 29 -8.07 6.21 -18.81
C SER A 29 -8.71 6.21 -17.43
N TRP A 30 -8.08 5.58 -16.44
CA TRP A 30 -8.55 5.65 -15.05
C TRP A 30 -7.77 6.70 -14.29
N LYS A 31 -8.48 7.58 -13.60
CA LYS A 31 -7.90 8.63 -12.76
C LYS A 31 -8.37 8.44 -11.33
N PHE A 32 -7.45 8.60 -10.38
CA PHE A 32 -7.87 8.81 -9.00
C PHE A 32 -8.81 10.02 -8.95
N HIS A 33 -9.94 9.86 -8.27
CA HIS A 33 -10.92 10.92 -8.10
C HIS A 33 -10.81 11.51 -6.71
N ASN A 34 -11.03 10.68 -5.68
CA ASN A 34 -10.94 11.11 -4.29
C ASN A 34 -10.80 9.92 -3.35
N TYR A 35 -10.37 10.22 -2.14
CA TYR A 35 -10.41 9.33 -0.98
C TYR A 35 -11.58 9.73 -0.08
N THR A 36 -12.26 8.75 0.50
CA THR A 36 -13.31 8.96 1.50
C THR A 36 -13.01 8.10 2.74
N PRO A 37 -12.78 8.72 3.91
CA PRO A 37 -12.57 7.98 5.15
C PRO A 37 -13.86 7.26 5.56
N SER A 38 -13.72 6.10 6.20
CA SER A 38 -14.86 5.38 6.78
C SER A 38 -15.46 6.15 7.97
N ALA A 39 -16.66 5.75 8.40
CA ALA A 39 -17.25 6.30 9.63
C ALA A 39 -16.40 6.01 10.86
N TRP A 40 -15.79 4.82 10.91
CA TRP A 40 -14.88 4.41 11.98
C TRP A 40 -13.61 5.27 12.00
N GLU A 41 -13.00 5.49 10.83
CA GLU A 41 -11.82 6.35 10.69
C GLU A 41 -12.13 7.80 11.05
N THR A 42 -13.27 8.32 10.59
CA THR A 42 -13.71 9.69 10.88
C THR A 42 -13.93 9.90 12.38
N TYR A 43 -14.52 8.91 13.06
CA TYR A 43 -14.70 8.92 14.50
C TYR A 43 -13.36 8.98 15.23
N TRP A 44 -12.40 8.14 14.85
CA TRP A 44 -11.06 8.15 15.42
C TRP A 44 -10.32 9.46 15.18
N TYR A 45 -10.34 9.97 13.94
CA TYR A 45 -9.70 11.23 13.59
C TYR A 45 -10.28 12.41 14.39
N SER A 46 -11.60 12.46 14.54
CA SER A 46 -12.28 13.53 15.28
C SER A 46 -11.94 13.55 16.77
N ASN A 47 -11.47 12.43 17.32
CA ASN A 47 -11.11 12.25 18.72
C ASN A 47 -9.59 11.98 18.90
N ILE A 48 -8.78 12.21 17.86
CA ILE A 48 -7.39 11.73 17.80
C ILE A 48 -6.51 12.30 18.90
N ASP A 49 -6.77 13.54 19.33
CA ASP A 49 -6.03 14.22 20.39
C ASP A 49 -6.12 13.47 21.73
N LYS A 50 -7.25 12.80 21.98
CA LYS A 50 -7.47 11.95 23.14
C LYS A 50 -7.04 10.50 22.85
N PHE A 51 -7.54 9.93 21.76
CA PHE A 51 -7.41 8.49 21.49
C PHE A 51 -5.98 8.03 21.29
N GLN A 52 -5.09 8.86 20.74
CA GLN A 52 -3.68 8.50 20.57
C GLN A 52 -2.96 8.19 21.90
N TYR A 53 -3.48 8.65 23.05
CA TYR A 53 -2.92 8.38 24.38
C TYR A 53 -3.76 7.40 25.22
N GLU A 54 -4.89 6.95 24.67
CA GLU A 54 -5.86 6.05 25.29
C GLU A 54 -6.21 4.91 24.31
N VAL A 55 -5.23 4.51 23.50
CA VAL A 55 -5.42 3.61 22.34
C VAL A 55 -6.08 2.31 22.78
N CYS A 56 -5.47 1.60 23.74
CA CYS A 56 -5.97 0.29 24.15
C CYS A 56 -7.25 0.37 24.97
N SER A 57 -7.43 1.39 25.81
CA SER A 57 -8.70 1.60 26.51
C SER A 57 -9.85 1.93 25.56
N THR A 58 -9.57 2.64 24.47
CA THR A 58 -10.55 2.95 23.42
C THR A 58 -10.85 1.71 22.58
N LEU A 59 -9.82 1.00 22.10
CA LEU A 59 -9.98 -0.22 21.31
C LEU A 59 -10.64 -1.37 22.08
N ALA A 60 -10.50 -1.41 23.41
CA ALA A 60 -11.16 -2.39 24.26
C ALA A 60 -12.67 -2.14 24.45
N GLN A 61 -13.20 -1.00 23.99
CA GLN A 61 -14.65 -0.73 24.05
C GLN A 61 -15.42 -1.73 23.16
N PRO A 62 -16.60 -2.23 23.59
CA PRO A 62 -17.30 -3.30 22.89
C PRO A 62 -17.62 -3.02 21.42
N ASP A 63 -17.92 -1.78 21.07
CA ASP A 63 -18.17 -1.34 19.70
C ASP A 63 -16.90 -1.39 18.85
N GLN A 64 -15.77 -0.92 19.39
CA GLN A 64 -14.48 -0.93 18.70
C GLN A 64 -13.96 -2.35 18.47
N VAL A 65 -14.12 -3.23 19.46
CA VAL A 65 -13.80 -4.67 19.34
C VAL A 65 -14.64 -5.32 18.25
N ASN A 66 -15.95 -5.07 18.24
CA ASN A 66 -16.84 -5.63 17.22
C ASN A 66 -16.47 -5.14 15.82
N ILE A 67 -16.15 -3.86 15.64
CA ILE A 67 -15.71 -3.33 14.34
C ILE A 67 -14.41 -4.00 13.90
N THR A 68 -13.43 -4.10 14.81
CA THR A 68 -12.12 -4.75 14.56
C THR A 68 -12.29 -6.20 14.09
N ILE A 69 -13.05 -7.02 14.83
CA ILE A 69 -13.27 -8.43 14.50
C ILE A 69 -13.98 -8.57 13.16
N ASN A 70 -15.01 -7.76 12.92
CA ASN A 70 -15.74 -7.81 11.66
C ASN A 70 -14.90 -7.37 10.46
N ALA A 71 -14.07 -6.33 10.63
CA ALA A 71 -13.13 -5.87 9.61
C ALA A 71 -12.09 -6.95 9.30
N LEU A 72 -11.47 -7.55 10.32
CA LEU A 72 -10.52 -8.66 10.15
C LEU A 72 -11.14 -9.84 9.40
N ASN A 73 -12.30 -10.31 9.84
CA ASN A 73 -13.02 -11.40 9.18
C ASN A 73 -13.34 -11.06 7.71
N ARG A 74 -13.70 -9.80 7.43
CA ARG A 74 -13.95 -9.34 6.07
C ARG A 74 -12.67 -9.34 5.23
N ILE A 75 -11.55 -8.84 5.74
CA ILE A 75 -10.26 -8.85 5.02
C ILE A 75 -9.84 -10.29 4.74
N MET A 76 -9.88 -11.19 5.72
CA MET A 76 -9.53 -12.60 5.54
C MET A 76 -10.42 -13.28 4.48
N TYR A 77 -11.73 -12.99 4.48
CA TYR A 77 -12.64 -13.46 3.44
C TYR A 77 -12.24 -12.93 2.05
N LEU A 78 -11.97 -11.63 1.93
CA LEU A 78 -11.58 -11.01 0.67
C LEU A 78 -10.24 -11.55 0.14
N GLN A 79 -9.27 -11.74 1.03
CA GLN A 79 -7.97 -12.34 0.71
C GLN A 79 -8.08 -13.77 0.21
N THR A 80 -9.12 -14.52 0.59
CA THR A 80 -9.31 -15.92 0.14
C THR A 80 -10.20 -16.02 -1.10
N THR A 81 -10.85 -14.94 -1.54
CA THR A 81 -11.88 -14.94 -2.59
C THR A 81 -11.58 -14.02 -3.78
N VAL A 82 -10.32 -13.63 -3.98
CA VAL A 82 -9.78 -12.71 -5.01
C VAL A 82 -10.35 -12.84 -6.44
N PHE A 83 -10.92 -13.99 -6.82
CA PHE A 83 -11.50 -14.22 -8.14
C PHE A 83 -12.98 -14.59 -8.15
N ASP A 84 -13.66 -14.52 -7.00
CA ASP A 84 -15.08 -14.81 -6.92
C ASP A 84 -15.90 -13.66 -7.50
N ARG A 85 -16.56 -13.92 -8.64
CA ARG A 85 -17.45 -12.96 -9.30
C ARG A 85 -18.71 -12.65 -8.48
N HIS A 86 -18.98 -13.42 -7.43
CA HIS A 86 -20.13 -13.25 -6.56
C HIS A 86 -19.81 -12.49 -5.28
N ILE A 87 -18.64 -11.84 -5.17
CA ILE A 87 -18.36 -10.93 -4.04
C ILE A 87 -19.45 -9.85 -4.02
N ARG A 88 -20.22 -9.82 -2.93
CA ARG A 88 -21.24 -8.80 -2.70
C ARG A 88 -20.72 -7.72 -1.77
N THR A 89 -21.23 -6.51 -1.95
CA THR A 89 -21.12 -5.47 -0.92
C THR A 89 -21.79 -5.97 0.36
N MET A 90 -21.07 -5.93 1.47
CA MET A 90 -21.58 -6.28 2.78
C MET A 90 -21.78 -5.00 3.63
N PRO A 91 -22.69 -5.01 4.62
CA PRO A 91 -22.82 -3.88 5.54
C PRO A 91 -21.49 -3.48 6.22
N ILE A 92 -20.61 -4.45 6.46
CA ILE A 92 -19.29 -4.24 7.06
C ILE A 92 -18.34 -3.43 6.16
N ASP A 93 -18.56 -3.41 4.84
CA ASP A 93 -17.72 -2.64 3.90
C ASP A 93 -17.77 -1.13 4.19
N LYS A 94 -18.79 -0.66 4.93
CA LYS A 94 -18.89 0.73 5.40
C LYS A 94 -17.87 1.11 6.48
N GLN A 95 -17.20 0.13 7.09
CA GLN A 95 -16.14 0.35 8.07
C GLN A 95 -14.77 0.53 7.41
N PHE A 96 -14.66 0.20 6.12
CA PHE A 96 -13.47 0.43 5.31
C PHE A 96 -13.53 1.81 4.68
N SER A 97 -12.36 2.40 4.51
CA SER A 97 -12.22 3.62 3.74
C SER A 97 -12.27 3.28 2.25
N GLN A 98 -12.49 4.29 1.42
CA GLN A 98 -12.81 4.07 0.01
C GLN A 98 -11.97 4.98 -0.86
N ILE A 99 -11.39 4.39 -1.90
CA ILE A 99 -10.75 5.11 -2.99
C ILE A 99 -11.69 5.10 -4.18
N TYR A 100 -11.93 6.27 -4.73
CA TYR A 100 -12.77 6.45 -5.91
C TYR A 100 -11.91 6.77 -7.12
N TYR A 101 -12.28 6.18 -8.24
CA TYR A 101 -11.64 6.41 -9.53
C TYR A 101 -12.69 6.85 -10.55
N ARG A 102 -12.25 7.60 -11.56
CA ARG A 102 -13.05 7.95 -12.73
C ARG A 102 -12.37 7.41 -13.98
N GLN A 103 -13.10 6.62 -14.74
CA GLN A 103 -12.73 6.25 -16.09
C GLN A 103 -13.25 7.32 -17.05
N SER A 104 -12.38 7.87 -17.88
CA SER A 104 -12.78 8.74 -18.98
C SER A 104 -12.46 8.02 -20.30
N CYS A 105 -13.49 7.73 -21.09
CA CYS A 105 -13.41 7.24 -22.47
C CYS A 105 -13.89 8.36 -23.43
N SER A 106 -13.90 8.14 -24.74
CA SER A 106 -14.21 9.22 -25.70
C SER A 106 -15.65 9.74 -25.56
N ASN A 107 -16.58 8.88 -25.16
CA ASN A 107 -18.01 9.21 -25.08
C ASN A 107 -18.67 8.87 -23.74
N GLU A 108 -17.93 8.25 -22.80
CA GLU A 108 -18.48 7.74 -21.55
C GLU A 108 -17.55 8.04 -20.36
N GLU A 109 -18.17 8.29 -19.20
CA GLU A 109 -17.48 8.32 -17.92
C GLU A 109 -18.05 7.26 -17.00
N HIS A 110 -17.16 6.42 -16.44
CA HIS A 110 -17.50 5.42 -15.43
C HIS A 110 -16.85 5.80 -14.11
N ASN A 111 -17.50 5.52 -13.00
CA ASN A 111 -16.87 5.69 -11.68
C ASN A 111 -16.54 4.31 -11.13
N ALA A 112 -15.45 4.18 -10.39
CA ALA A 112 -15.17 2.97 -9.63
C ALA A 112 -14.86 3.30 -8.17
N MET A 113 -15.08 2.32 -7.31
CA MET A 113 -14.73 2.37 -5.90
C MET A 113 -13.91 1.14 -5.55
N GLN A 114 -12.88 1.34 -4.75
CA GLN A 114 -12.04 0.30 -4.17
C GLN A 114 -11.99 0.45 -2.66
N LEU A 115 -12.08 -0.65 -1.92
CA LEU A 115 -11.93 -0.62 -0.47
C LEU A 115 -10.46 -0.45 -0.09
N ILE A 116 -10.20 0.18 1.05
CA ILE A 116 -8.87 0.23 1.65
C ILE A 116 -9.04 0.19 3.17
N GLU A 117 -8.08 -0.42 3.89
CA GLU A 117 -8.04 -0.28 5.34
C GLU A 117 -7.96 1.19 5.77
N PRO A 118 -8.43 1.52 6.98
CA PRO A 118 -8.39 2.90 7.45
C PRO A 118 -6.97 3.48 7.44
N LEU A 119 -6.79 4.76 7.12
CA LEU A 119 -5.45 5.33 7.04
C LEU A 119 -4.77 5.53 8.40
N ILE A 120 -5.52 5.58 9.49
CA ILE A 120 -4.96 5.69 10.86
C ILE A 120 -4.33 4.34 11.25
N GLY A 121 -2.99 4.30 11.38
CA GLY A 121 -2.23 3.06 11.60
C GLY A 121 -2.73 2.21 12.79
N LEU A 122 -3.09 2.85 13.90
CA LEU A 122 -3.55 2.16 15.12
C LEU A 122 -4.85 1.37 14.96
N ILE A 123 -5.70 1.75 13.99
CA ILE A 123 -6.95 1.01 13.70
C ILE A 123 -6.83 0.11 12.47
N ARG A 124 -5.68 0.12 11.78
CA ARG A 124 -5.38 -0.90 10.77
C ARG A 124 -5.16 -2.24 11.45
N ASP A 125 -4.36 -2.26 12.52
CA ASP A 125 -4.10 -3.47 13.29
C ASP A 125 -4.23 -3.26 14.82
N PRO A 126 -5.47 -3.20 15.32
CA PRO A 126 -5.73 -3.04 16.75
C PRO A 126 -5.15 -4.14 17.63
N LEU A 127 -5.10 -5.38 17.15
CA LEU A 127 -4.78 -6.55 17.97
C LEU A 127 -3.28 -6.68 18.24
N THR A 128 -2.46 -6.21 17.32
CA THR A 128 -1.01 -6.10 17.54
C THR A 128 -0.67 -4.98 18.51
N MET A 129 -1.34 -3.83 18.41
CA MET A 129 -1.07 -2.66 19.26
C MET A 129 -1.51 -2.86 20.71
N CYS A 130 -2.57 -3.63 20.92
CA CYS A 130 -3.18 -3.83 22.23
C CYS A 130 -3.29 -5.33 22.53
N PRO A 131 -2.19 -5.96 23.00
CA PRO A 131 -2.24 -7.35 23.40
C PRO A 131 -3.26 -7.51 24.53
N GLU A 132 -4.00 -8.63 24.50
CA GLU A 132 -4.84 -9.08 25.62
C GLU A 132 -6.10 -8.24 25.92
N ILE A 133 -6.73 -7.63 24.91
CA ILE A 133 -8.11 -7.15 25.05
C ILE A 133 -9.01 -8.36 25.40
N SER A 134 -9.52 -8.39 26.64
CA SER A 134 -10.23 -9.55 27.22
C SER A 134 -11.50 -9.96 26.48
N SER A 135 -12.09 -9.04 25.71
CA SER A 135 -13.29 -9.28 24.90
C SER A 135 -12.99 -9.80 23.49
N VAL A 136 -11.72 -9.84 23.08
CA VAL A 136 -11.30 -10.42 21.79
C VAL A 136 -11.03 -11.92 21.99
N PRO A 137 -11.63 -12.81 21.17
CA PRO A 137 -11.33 -14.23 21.19
C PRO A 137 -9.83 -14.53 21.09
N SER A 138 -9.34 -15.46 21.92
CA SER A 138 -7.90 -15.75 22.02
C SER A 138 -7.29 -16.34 20.74
N ASP A 139 -8.09 -16.98 19.91
CA ASP A 139 -7.72 -17.54 18.61
C ASP A 139 -7.46 -16.48 17.53
N LEU A 140 -7.89 -15.23 17.76
CA LEU A 140 -7.56 -14.11 16.88
C LEU A 140 -6.17 -13.53 17.16
N TYR A 141 -5.59 -13.79 18.33
CA TYR A 141 -4.21 -13.43 18.64
C TYR A 141 -3.26 -14.51 18.13
N LEU A 142 -2.30 -14.14 17.29
CA LEU A 142 -1.24 -15.04 16.87
C LEU A 142 0.00 -14.83 17.73
N LYS A 143 0.51 -15.94 18.27
CA LYS A 143 1.72 -15.93 19.09
C LYS A 143 2.89 -15.38 18.26
N GLY A 144 3.48 -14.29 18.73
CA GLY A 144 4.66 -13.66 18.10
C GLY A 144 4.34 -12.49 17.18
N GLU A 145 3.07 -12.11 16.99
CA GLU A 145 2.69 -10.91 16.22
C GLU A 145 2.77 -9.60 17.04
N TYR A 146 2.97 -9.64 18.35
CA TYR A 146 2.87 -8.49 19.28
C TYR A 146 3.78 -7.28 19.03
N ALA A 147 4.64 -7.32 18.01
CA ALA A 147 5.59 -6.25 17.72
C ALA A 147 5.61 -5.81 16.24
N LEU A 148 4.79 -6.42 15.38
CA LEU A 148 4.79 -6.14 13.93
C LEU A 148 3.37 -6.16 13.42
N GLN A 149 3.01 -5.19 12.56
CA GLN A 149 1.70 -5.18 11.92
C GLN A 149 1.40 -6.56 11.30
N SER A 150 0.31 -7.17 11.72
CA SER A 150 -0.16 -8.45 11.24
C SER A 150 -0.64 -8.30 9.80
N LYS A 151 -0.09 -9.16 8.95
CA LYS A 151 -0.39 -9.28 7.52
C LYS A 151 -1.88 -9.51 7.23
N ARG A 152 -2.63 -10.02 8.21
CA ARG A 152 -4.06 -10.30 8.10
C ARG A 152 -4.93 -9.04 8.04
N PHE A 153 -4.39 -7.90 8.45
CA PHE A 153 -5.07 -6.61 8.43
C PHE A 153 -4.77 -5.76 7.20
N LEU A 154 -3.95 -6.26 6.26
CA LEU A 154 -3.59 -5.55 5.04
C LEU A 154 -4.52 -5.93 3.89
N LEU A 155 -5.27 -4.97 3.36
CA LEU A 155 -6.14 -5.17 2.19
C LEU A 155 -5.45 -4.67 0.92
N LEU A 156 -4.55 -5.48 0.39
CA LEU A 156 -3.82 -5.20 -0.85
C LEU A 156 -4.75 -5.20 -2.06
N ALA A 157 -4.36 -4.47 -3.12
CA ALA A 157 -5.20 -4.27 -4.30
C ALA A 157 -5.72 -5.56 -4.96
N PRO A 158 -4.96 -6.69 -5.04
CA PRO A 158 -5.50 -7.94 -5.58
C PRO A 158 -6.69 -8.47 -4.78
N SER A 159 -6.77 -8.21 -3.48
CA SER A 159 -7.89 -8.67 -2.65
C SER A 159 -8.91 -7.59 -2.36
N SER A 160 -8.64 -6.34 -2.73
CA SER A 160 -9.58 -5.25 -2.53
C SER A 160 -10.64 -5.23 -3.65
N PRO A 161 -11.94 -5.37 -3.31
CA PRO A 161 -13.02 -5.31 -4.29
C PRO A 161 -12.99 -4.02 -5.08
N PHE A 162 -12.99 -4.14 -6.42
CA PHE A 162 -13.08 -3.02 -7.35
C PHE A 162 -14.47 -2.97 -7.99
N GLN A 163 -15.24 -1.91 -7.75
CA GLN A 163 -16.65 -1.83 -8.16
C GLN A 163 -16.89 -0.69 -9.13
N ILE A 164 -17.20 -1.01 -10.40
CA ILE A 164 -17.53 -0.03 -11.45
C ILE A 164 -19.02 0.35 -11.39
N ARG A 165 -19.33 1.64 -11.56
CA ARG A 165 -20.66 2.27 -11.52
C ARG A 165 -20.91 3.13 -12.77
N PRO A 166 -22.14 3.16 -13.31
CA PRO A 166 -23.24 2.23 -13.02
C PRO A 166 -22.83 0.80 -13.38
N PHE A 167 -23.46 -0.20 -12.78
CA PHE A 167 -23.13 -1.61 -13.04
C PHE A 167 -23.28 -1.91 -14.54
N LEU A 168 -22.18 -1.84 -15.30
CA LEU A 168 -22.14 -2.15 -16.73
C LEU A 168 -22.59 -3.60 -17.00
N SER A 169 -22.41 -4.47 -16.01
CA SER A 169 -23.14 -5.73 -15.84
C SER A 169 -23.36 -5.99 -14.35
N LYS A 170 -24.22 -6.96 -14.00
CA LYS A 170 -24.39 -7.44 -12.61
C LYS A 170 -23.11 -8.10 -12.04
N ASP A 171 -22.06 -8.23 -12.84
CA ASP A 171 -20.80 -8.85 -12.46
C ASP A 171 -19.82 -7.77 -11.99
N ILE A 172 -19.45 -7.82 -10.73
CA ILE A 172 -18.35 -7.02 -10.19
C ILE A 172 -17.07 -7.57 -10.83
N ALA A 173 -16.32 -6.73 -11.55
CA ALA A 173 -14.95 -7.09 -11.93
C ALA A 173 -14.14 -7.16 -10.62
N PRO A 174 -13.69 -8.35 -10.18
CA PRO A 174 -13.13 -8.48 -8.83
C PRO A 174 -11.81 -7.71 -8.66
N LEU A 175 -11.19 -7.25 -9.75
CA LEU A 175 -9.83 -6.75 -9.79
C LEU A 175 -9.76 -5.39 -10.48
N ALA A 176 -8.88 -4.53 -9.96
CA ALA A 176 -8.55 -3.28 -10.61
C ALA A 176 -7.91 -3.54 -11.99
N PRO A 177 -8.32 -2.82 -13.05
CA PRO A 177 -7.94 -3.13 -14.43
C PRO A 177 -6.44 -2.97 -14.72
N TRP A 178 -5.74 -2.14 -13.94
CA TRP A 178 -4.30 -1.93 -14.09
C TRP A 178 -3.44 -3.12 -13.63
N LEU A 179 -3.96 -3.98 -12.74
CA LEU A 179 -3.23 -5.16 -12.26
C LEU A 179 -2.85 -6.14 -13.39
N TYR A 180 -3.68 -6.23 -14.43
CA TYR A 180 -3.54 -7.18 -15.54
C TYR A 180 -3.42 -6.49 -16.90
N SER A 181 -2.99 -5.23 -16.91
CA SER A 181 -2.74 -4.52 -18.16
C SER A 181 -1.69 -5.25 -19.00
N LEU A 182 -2.03 -5.54 -20.26
CA LEU A 182 -1.13 -6.28 -21.15
C LEU A 182 0.11 -5.45 -21.45
N GLY A 183 1.29 -6.06 -21.32
CA GLY A 183 2.57 -5.39 -21.53
C GLY A 183 3.00 -4.47 -20.38
N SER A 184 2.18 -4.30 -19.33
CA SER A 184 2.62 -3.61 -18.12
C SER A 184 3.56 -4.48 -17.29
N LYS A 185 4.53 -3.85 -16.65
CA LYS A 185 5.41 -4.50 -15.68
C LYS A 185 4.81 -4.43 -14.28
N LYS A 186 5.13 -5.42 -13.46
CA LYS A 186 4.83 -5.45 -12.03
C LYS A 186 6.14 -5.28 -11.29
N ILE A 187 6.28 -4.19 -10.55
CA ILE A 187 7.52 -3.78 -9.91
C ILE A 187 7.30 -3.73 -8.41
N LEU A 188 8.15 -4.42 -7.65
CA LEU A 188 8.26 -4.27 -6.21
C LEU A 188 9.55 -3.50 -5.88
N MET A 189 9.44 -2.44 -5.10
CA MET A 189 10.57 -1.76 -4.49
C MET A 189 10.47 -1.85 -2.97
N ASP A 190 11.39 -2.58 -2.34
CA ASP A 190 11.50 -2.71 -0.88
C ASP A 190 12.66 -1.85 -0.39
N ILE A 191 12.34 -0.75 0.28
CA ILE A 191 13.30 0.24 0.74
C ILE A 191 13.49 0.09 2.25
N GLY A 192 14.73 -0.19 2.66
CA GLY A 192 15.04 -0.76 3.98
C GLY A 192 14.60 -2.21 4.06
N SER A 193 14.85 -2.93 2.97
CA SER A 193 14.80 -4.39 2.96
C SER A 193 15.85 -4.96 3.92
N SER A 194 15.78 -6.25 4.19
CA SER A 194 16.88 -7.01 4.77
C SER A 194 17.35 -8.09 3.80
N TYR A 195 17.50 -9.34 4.25
CA TYR A 195 17.56 -10.46 3.32
C TYR A 195 16.16 -10.75 2.76
N PHE A 196 16.09 -11.47 1.64
CA PHE A 196 14.81 -11.80 1.00
C PHE A 196 13.84 -12.49 1.98
N LYS A 197 14.30 -13.48 2.76
CA LYS A 197 13.44 -14.20 3.71
C LYS A 197 13.18 -13.42 5.00
N SER A 198 14.23 -12.81 5.57
CA SER A 198 14.26 -11.97 6.79
C SER A 198 15.68 -11.98 7.38
N ARG A 199 15.98 -11.08 8.32
CA ARG A 199 17.29 -11.07 9.01
C ARG A 199 17.58 -12.38 9.74
N ASN A 200 16.58 -12.90 10.44
CA ASN A 200 16.73 -14.04 11.37
C ASN A 200 15.95 -15.30 10.95
N GLY A 201 15.47 -15.36 9.70
CA GLY A 201 14.54 -16.42 9.27
C GLY A 201 13.14 -16.28 9.87
N ASN A 202 12.85 -15.16 10.54
CA ASN A 202 11.52 -14.83 11.03
C ASN A 202 10.57 -14.49 9.88
N THR A 203 9.71 -15.43 9.51
CA THR A 203 8.72 -15.25 8.45
C THR A 203 7.55 -14.34 8.86
N ALA A 204 7.49 -13.88 10.12
CA ALA A 204 6.47 -12.93 10.56
C ALA A 204 6.71 -11.52 9.99
N GLU A 205 7.95 -11.16 9.66
CA GLU A 205 8.32 -9.84 9.11
C GLU A 205 7.61 -9.57 7.77
N ILE A 206 7.12 -8.33 7.61
CA ILE A 206 6.61 -7.81 6.32
C ILE A 206 7.82 -7.37 5.49
N GLY A 207 8.51 -8.33 4.90
CA GLY A 207 9.64 -8.08 3.99
C GLY A 207 9.35 -8.46 2.55
N THR A 208 10.35 -8.33 1.68
CA THR A 208 10.27 -8.67 0.25
C THR A 208 9.59 -10.01 -0.02
N LYS A 209 9.96 -11.09 0.70
CA LYS A 209 9.36 -12.41 0.51
C LYS A 209 7.85 -12.41 0.71
N TRP A 210 7.33 -11.69 1.70
CA TRP A 210 5.90 -11.69 1.99
C TRP A 210 5.10 -11.11 0.83
N PHE A 211 5.52 -9.95 0.30
CA PHE A 211 4.90 -9.39 -0.90
C PHE A 211 5.00 -10.38 -2.06
N TYR A 212 6.19 -10.90 -2.34
CA TYR A 212 6.36 -11.88 -3.41
C TYR A 212 5.43 -13.09 -3.28
N ASP A 213 5.35 -13.72 -2.10
CA ASP A 213 4.47 -14.86 -1.85
C ASP A 213 3.00 -14.48 -2.03
N TYR A 214 2.58 -13.33 -1.48
CA TYR A 214 1.20 -12.86 -1.53
C TYR A 214 0.74 -12.66 -2.98
N TYR A 215 1.48 -11.90 -3.79
CA TYR A 215 1.10 -11.67 -5.19
C TYR A 215 1.20 -12.96 -6.00
N LYS A 216 2.21 -13.80 -5.75
CA LYS A 216 2.35 -15.10 -6.43
C LYS A 216 1.16 -16.01 -6.17
N GLU A 217 0.66 -16.07 -4.94
CA GLU A 217 -0.56 -16.82 -4.58
C GLU A 217 -1.78 -16.30 -5.37
N LYS A 218 -1.82 -14.99 -5.66
CA LYS A 218 -2.86 -14.37 -6.49
C LYS A 218 -2.54 -14.42 -7.98
N SER A 219 -1.62 -15.27 -8.41
CA SER A 219 -1.20 -15.42 -9.81
C SER A 219 -0.65 -14.13 -10.44
N ILE A 220 -0.17 -13.19 -9.62
CA ILE A 220 0.51 -11.98 -10.06
C ILE A 220 2.01 -12.18 -9.82
N ARG A 221 2.80 -12.08 -10.88
CA ARG A 221 4.26 -12.18 -10.80
C ARG A 221 4.87 -10.81 -10.98
N PHE A 222 5.86 -10.49 -10.14
CA PHE A 222 6.70 -9.33 -10.35
C PHE A 222 7.65 -9.58 -11.52
N ASP A 223 7.77 -8.60 -12.41
CA ASP A 223 8.76 -8.54 -13.48
C ASP A 223 10.08 -7.94 -12.99
N ARG A 224 10.05 -7.24 -11.84
CA ARG A 224 11.22 -6.69 -11.20
C ARG A 224 11.01 -6.55 -9.70
N ILE A 225 12.04 -6.91 -8.93
CA ILE A 225 12.11 -6.66 -7.50
C ILE A 225 13.40 -5.90 -7.22
N ILE A 226 13.30 -4.77 -6.52
CA ILE A 226 14.44 -3.94 -6.13
C ILE A 226 14.44 -3.84 -4.61
N ALA A 227 15.53 -4.24 -3.98
CA ALA A 227 15.66 -4.25 -2.52
C ALA A 227 16.84 -3.37 -2.11
N TYR A 228 16.57 -2.30 -1.35
CA TYR A 228 17.58 -1.41 -0.78
C TYR A 228 17.84 -1.78 0.67
N GLU A 229 19.10 -1.95 1.05
CA GLU A 229 19.51 -2.17 2.44
C GLU A 229 20.77 -1.36 2.73
N PHE A 230 20.71 -0.53 3.78
CA PHE A 230 21.82 0.30 4.22
C PHE A 230 22.85 -0.51 5.02
N GLN A 231 22.41 -1.46 5.83
CA GLN A 231 23.31 -2.29 6.63
C GLN A 231 24.12 -3.20 5.72
N LYS A 232 25.44 -3.23 5.90
CA LYS A 232 26.30 -4.12 5.11
C LYS A 232 25.95 -5.58 5.40
N LEU A 233 25.27 -6.24 4.46
CA LEU A 233 24.88 -7.64 4.54
C LEU A 233 25.88 -8.53 3.82
N GLU A 234 25.87 -9.82 4.16
CA GLU A 234 26.70 -10.81 3.48
C GLU A 234 26.09 -11.11 2.11
N THR A 235 26.81 -10.74 1.05
CA THR A 235 26.27 -10.76 -0.31
C THR A 235 25.89 -12.17 -0.76
N ARG A 236 26.70 -13.19 -0.43
CA ARG A 236 26.43 -14.56 -0.87
C ARG A 236 25.09 -15.06 -0.31
N ARG A 237 24.84 -14.85 0.99
CA ARG A 237 23.58 -15.17 1.65
C ARG A 237 22.40 -14.45 1.02
N ALA A 238 22.54 -13.17 0.67
CA ALA A 238 21.47 -12.41 0.02
C ALA A 238 21.00 -13.04 -1.29
N TRP A 239 21.91 -13.68 -2.04
CA TRP A 239 21.57 -14.39 -3.28
C TRP A 239 21.18 -15.86 -3.07
N GLU A 240 21.79 -16.57 -2.11
CA GLU A 240 21.48 -17.98 -1.80
C GLU A 240 20.08 -18.18 -1.18
N GLU A 241 19.48 -17.13 -0.59
CA GLU A 241 18.13 -17.19 -0.04
C GLU A 241 17.01 -17.03 -1.08
N LEU A 242 17.33 -16.57 -2.30
CA LEU A 242 16.34 -16.31 -3.33
C LEU A 242 15.76 -17.60 -3.89
N PRO A 243 14.44 -17.67 -4.11
CA PRO A 243 13.85 -18.70 -4.96
C PRO A 243 14.43 -18.65 -6.38
N ASP A 244 14.58 -19.82 -7.01
CA ASP A 244 15.14 -19.94 -8.37
C ASP A 244 14.37 -19.08 -9.38
N ASP A 245 13.05 -18.96 -9.22
CA ASP A 245 12.21 -18.17 -10.11
C ASP A 245 12.31 -16.65 -9.85
N VAL A 246 12.88 -16.21 -8.74
CA VAL A 246 13.09 -14.79 -8.40
C VAL A 246 14.44 -14.26 -8.86
N TYR A 247 15.45 -15.12 -8.86
CA TYR A 247 16.84 -14.79 -9.18
C TYR A 247 17.00 -13.91 -10.45
N PRO A 248 16.32 -14.18 -11.58
CA PRO A 248 16.55 -13.44 -12.83
C PRO A 248 16.10 -11.97 -12.83
N PHE A 249 15.24 -11.56 -11.89
CA PHE A 249 14.65 -10.22 -11.86
C PHE A 249 14.80 -9.50 -10.50
N TYR A 250 15.58 -10.07 -9.59
CA TYR A 250 15.90 -9.47 -8.31
C TYR A 250 17.14 -8.57 -8.42
N THR A 251 17.05 -7.36 -7.88
CA THR A 251 18.15 -6.41 -7.76
C THR A 251 18.37 -6.07 -6.29
N PHE A 252 19.50 -6.48 -5.74
CA PHE A 252 19.92 -6.11 -4.39
C PHE A 252 20.87 -4.92 -4.41
N ILE A 253 20.48 -3.82 -3.78
CA ILE A 253 21.28 -2.59 -3.66
C ILE A 253 21.66 -2.44 -2.20
N ASN A 254 22.86 -2.93 -1.85
CA ASN A 254 23.35 -2.86 -0.48
C ASN A 254 24.03 -1.50 -0.20
N VAL A 255 23.29 -0.43 -0.46
CA VAL A 255 23.64 0.97 -0.19
C VAL A 255 22.38 1.64 0.34
N GLY A 256 22.53 2.56 1.29
CA GLY A 256 21.40 3.35 1.78
C GLY A 256 20.84 4.27 0.69
N VAL A 257 19.56 4.60 0.84
CA VAL A 257 18.93 5.61 -0.02
C VAL A 257 19.44 7.01 0.29
N GLU A 258 19.42 7.87 -0.73
CA GLU A 258 19.86 9.26 -0.65
C GLU A 258 18.64 10.20 -0.64
N GLU A 259 18.74 11.27 0.15
CA GLU A 259 17.76 12.35 0.12
C GLU A 259 17.83 13.09 -1.21
N GLU A 260 19.01 13.56 -1.62
CA GLU A 260 19.17 14.33 -2.86
C GLU A 260 18.80 13.51 -4.10
N THR A 261 18.31 14.18 -5.14
CA THR A 261 18.03 13.51 -6.42
C THR A 261 19.33 12.94 -6.99
N GLY A 262 19.31 11.63 -7.28
CA GLY A 262 20.55 10.89 -7.50
C GLY A 262 20.31 9.42 -7.82
N ARG A 263 21.40 8.68 -8.00
CA ARG A 263 21.33 7.27 -8.41
C ARG A 263 20.76 6.33 -7.34
N PHE A 264 20.83 6.72 -6.07
CA PHE A 264 20.29 5.95 -4.94
C PHE A 264 19.07 6.62 -4.30
N ASN A 265 18.55 7.68 -4.91
CA ASN A 265 17.24 8.21 -4.54
C ASN A 265 16.15 7.26 -5.11
N PRO A 266 15.25 6.74 -4.26
CA PRO A 266 14.28 5.73 -4.69
C PRO A 266 13.27 6.30 -5.69
N TRP A 267 12.93 7.57 -5.59
CA TRP A 267 11.97 8.23 -6.49
C TRP A 267 12.55 8.44 -7.87
N THR A 268 13.81 8.87 -7.94
CA THR A 268 14.57 8.95 -9.20
C THR A 268 14.64 7.57 -9.89
N MET A 269 14.84 6.50 -9.11
CA MET A 269 14.83 5.13 -9.63
C MET A 269 13.45 4.75 -10.20
N ILE A 270 12.36 4.97 -9.45
CA ILE A 270 10.99 4.68 -9.93
C ILE A 270 10.69 5.41 -11.23
N GLU A 271 11.00 6.71 -11.31
CA GLU A 271 10.75 7.52 -12.51
C GLU A 271 11.51 7.04 -13.75
N ALA A 272 12.67 6.42 -13.54
CA ALA A 272 13.52 5.87 -14.60
C ALA A 272 13.06 4.50 -15.09
N ILE A 273 12.44 3.68 -14.23
CA ILE A 273 12.12 2.27 -14.55
C ILE A 273 10.65 2.00 -14.82
N ALA A 274 9.76 2.84 -14.28
CA ALA A 274 8.32 2.65 -14.33
C ALA A 274 7.65 3.58 -15.36
N ASN A 275 6.63 3.03 -16.00
CA ASN A 275 5.71 3.74 -16.88
C ASN A 275 4.37 3.91 -16.16
N PRO A 276 3.54 4.87 -16.59
CA PRO A 276 2.20 5.04 -16.02
C PRO A 276 1.35 3.77 -16.05
N GLU A 277 1.59 2.86 -16.99
CA GLU A 277 0.78 1.64 -17.13
C GLU A 277 1.30 0.47 -16.27
N ASP A 278 2.52 0.59 -15.74
CA ASP A 278 3.13 -0.40 -14.86
C ASP A 278 2.42 -0.42 -13.50
N TYR A 279 2.47 -1.57 -12.83
CA TYR A 279 1.97 -1.75 -11.48
C TYR A 279 3.13 -1.69 -10.48
N VAL A 280 3.17 -0.66 -9.64
CA VAL A 280 4.32 -0.42 -8.75
C VAL A 280 3.90 -0.50 -7.28
N VAL A 281 4.51 -1.44 -6.58
CA VAL A 281 4.39 -1.62 -5.14
C VAL A 281 5.66 -1.14 -4.47
N VAL A 282 5.53 -0.30 -3.45
CA VAL A 282 6.67 0.19 -2.68
C VAL A 282 6.45 -0.10 -1.19
N LYS A 283 7.40 -0.81 -0.57
CA LYS A 283 7.60 -0.79 0.88
C LYS A 283 8.66 0.25 1.21
N PHE A 284 8.37 1.11 2.18
CA PHE A 284 9.26 2.15 2.65
C PHE A 284 9.35 2.11 4.18
N ASP A 285 10.51 1.69 4.69
CA ASP A 285 10.74 1.49 6.12
C ASP A 285 12.26 1.41 6.34
N ILE A 286 12.89 2.54 6.69
CA ILE A 286 14.36 2.70 6.75
C ILE A 286 14.88 3.01 8.16
N ASP A 287 14.00 2.99 9.17
CA ASP A 287 14.31 3.30 10.57
C ASP A 287 15.03 4.66 10.77
N LYS A 288 14.77 5.64 9.90
CA LYS A 288 15.43 6.95 9.94
C LYS A 288 14.43 8.09 9.70
N PRO A 289 13.67 8.50 10.73
CA PRO A 289 12.54 9.42 10.59
C PRO A 289 12.84 10.75 9.85
N PRO A 290 14.01 11.40 10.05
CA PRO A 290 14.33 12.61 9.29
C PRO A 290 14.47 12.36 7.78
N LEU A 291 15.11 11.25 7.39
CA LEU A 291 15.28 10.87 5.99
C LEU A 291 13.95 10.41 5.37
N GLU A 292 13.15 9.67 6.13
CA GLU A 292 11.78 9.30 5.73
C GLU A 292 10.94 10.53 5.43
N SER A 293 10.94 11.49 6.35
CA SER A 293 10.23 12.74 6.21
C SER A 293 10.68 13.54 4.99
N ALA A 294 11.99 13.59 4.72
CA ALA A 294 12.53 14.28 3.55
C ALA A 294 12.11 13.60 2.24
N LEU A 295 12.17 12.27 2.17
CA LEU A 295 11.73 11.50 1.00
C LEU A 295 10.21 11.62 0.80
N MET A 296 9.41 11.69 1.86
CA MET A 296 7.96 11.92 1.75
C MET A 296 7.63 13.32 1.24
N LYS A 297 8.37 14.35 1.66
CA LYS A 297 8.23 15.70 1.10
C LYS A 297 8.51 15.72 -0.41
N GLN A 298 9.49 14.94 -0.88
CA GLN A 298 9.76 14.82 -2.32
C GLN A 298 8.62 14.15 -3.08
N LEU A 299 7.93 13.16 -2.52
CA LEU A 299 6.74 12.58 -3.17
C LEU A 299 5.57 13.56 -3.21
N LEU A 300 5.45 14.42 -2.21
CA LEU A 300 4.39 15.43 -2.13
C LEU A 300 4.67 16.69 -2.98
N ASP A 301 5.89 16.85 -3.49
CA ASP A 301 6.23 17.93 -4.42
C ASP A 301 5.40 17.79 -5.71
N GLU A 302 4.83 18.90 -6.18
CA GLU A 302 3.98 18.92 -7.38
C GLU A 302 4.72 18.47 -8.66
N ASN A 303 6.05 18.59 -8.67
CA ASN A 303 6.89 18.16 -9.78
C ASN A 303 7.31 16.68 -9.68
N SER A 304 6.96 16.00 -8.58
CA SER A 304 7.29 14.59 -8.38
C SER A 304 6.45 13.69 -9.26
N ARG A 305 7.08 13.06 -10.25
CA ARG A 305 6.40 12.09 -11.11
C ARG A 305 6.25 10.75 -10.40
N ALA A 306 7.20 10.39 -9.52
CA ALA A 306 7.18 9.14 -8.76
C ALA A 306 5.85 8.89 -8.05
N ARG A 307 5.25 9.93 -7.44
CA ARG A 307 3.95 9.81 -6.76
C ARG A 307 2.85 9.22 -7.64
N TYR A 308 2.82 9.56 -8.93
CA TYR A 308 1.81 9.09 -9.88
C TYR A 308 2.15 7.74 -10.52
N LEU A 309 3.34 7.20 -10.24
CA LEU A 309 3.79 5.90 -10.72
C LEU A 309 3.60 4.79 -9.69
N ILE A 310 3.32 5.14 -8.42
CA ILE A 310 3.16 4.19 -7.32
C ILE A 310 1.68 3.82 -7.15
N ASP A 311 1.38 2.52 -7.20
CA ASP A 311 0.03 1.99 -7.00
C ASP A 311 -0.26 1.66 -5.54
N GLU A 312 0.68 0.98 -4.88
CA GLU A 312 0.56 0.63 -3.48
C GLU A 312 1.79 1.11 -2.72
N PHE A 313 1.56 1.93 -1.69
CA PHE A 313 2.61 2.54 -0.88
C PHE A 313 2.47 2.09 0.57
N PHE A 314 3.32 1.15 0.98
CA PHE A 314 3.43 0.61 2.32
C PHE A 314 4.47 1.40 3.09
N PHE A 315 4.01 2.30 3.94
CA PHE A 315 4.87 3.12 4.78
C PHE A 315 4.32 3.15 6.20
N GLU A 316 5.16 2.75 7.14
CA GLU A 316 4.93 2.91 8.56
C GLU A 316 5.61 4.19 9.02
N LYS A 317 4.83 5.25 9.24
CA LYS A 317 5.38 6.46 9.83
C LYS A 317 5.55 6.21 11.33
N HIS A 318 6.79 6.28 11.79
CA HIS A 318 7.12 6.34 13.21
C HIS A 318 6.32 7.46 13.90
N VAL A 319 5.60 7.12 14.97
CA VAL A 319 4.83 8.06 15.78
C VAL A 319 5.33 8.09 17.22
N SER A 320 5.37 9.27 17.82
CA SER A 320 5.76 9.49 19.21
C SER A 320 4.58 9.23 20.15
N ASP A 321 4.84 8.53 21.25
CA ASP A 321 3.90 8.35 22.37
C ASP A 321 3.99 9.48 23.42
N ASP A 322 5.05 10.29 23.39
CA ASP A 322 5.21 11.45 24.26
C ASP A 322 4.15 12.53 23.97
N ARG A 323 3.31 12.79 24.98
CA ARG A 323 2.29 13.86 24.99
C ARG A 323 2.87 15.25 24.73
N ASN A 324 4.13 15.46 25.11
CA ASN A 324 4.82 16.73 24.94
C ASN A 324 5.49 16.88 23.57
N SER A 325 5.56 15.80 22.78
CA SER A 325 6.08 15.90 21.43
C SER A 325 5.23 16.89 20.63
N LYS A 326 5.91 17.69 19.81
CA LYS A 326 5.26 18.61 18.86
C LYS A 326 5.19 18.06 17.45
N GLU A 327 5.91 16.97 17.19
CA GLU A 327 6.03 16.32 15.89
C GLU A 327 5.72 14.82 16.03
N ASP A 328 5.56 14.15 14.90
CA ASP A 328 5.35 12.71 14.82
C ASP A 328 4.14 12.22 15.63
N LYS A 329 3.08 13.03 15.69
CA LYS A 329 1.80 12.56 16.25
C LYS A 329 1.08 11.66 15.27
N LEU A 330 0.17 10.85 15.78
CA LEU A 330 -0.72 10.03 14.96
C LEU A 330 -1.51 10.88 13.95
N LYS A 331 -1.90 12.10 14.35
CA LYS A 331 -2.54 13.08 13.48
C LYS A 331 -1.67 13.47 12.30
N ASP A 332 -0.38 13.73 12.53
CA ASP A 332 0.56 14.12 11.47
C ASP A 332 0.79 12.96 10.49
N SER A 333 0.77 11.72 10.99
CA SER A 333 0.82 10.50 10.16
C SER A 333 -0.41 10.40 9.24
N TYR A 334 -1.60 10.59 9.81
CA TYR A 334 -2.84 10.57 9.05
C TYR A 334 -2.93 11.68 7.98
N GLU A 335 -2.56 12.91 8.34
CA GLU A 335 -2.52 14.04 7.41
C GLU A 335 -1.51 13.81 6.28
N LEU A 336 -0.38 13.17 6.58
CA LEU A 336 0.58 12.78 5.56
C LEU A 336 -0.01 11.73 4.60
N PHE A 337 -0.60 10.67 5.12
CA PHE A 337 -1.15 9.58 4.29
C PHE A 337 -2.31 10.04 3.42
N THR A 338 -3.17 10.93 3.92
CA THR A 338 -4.24 11.53 3.12
C THR A 338 -3.70 12.41 2.00
N LYS A 339 -2.61 13.15 2.22
CA LYS A 339 -1.94 13.94 1.17
C LYS A 339 -1.23 13.10 0.10
N LEU A 340 -0.83 11.86 0.43
CA LEU A 340 -0.20 10.92 -0.51
C LEU A 340 -1.20 10.25 -1.46
N ARG A 341 -2.51 10.41 -1.23
CA ARG A 341 -3.57 10.05 -2.19
C ARG A 341 -3.79 11.24 -3.10
#